data_AF-A0A954STR6-F1
#
_entry.id   AF-A0A954STR6-F1
#
_cell.length_a   1.000
_cell.length_b   1.000
_cell.length_c   1.000
_cell.angle_alpha   90.00
_cell.angle_beta   90.00
_cell.angle_gamma   90.00
#
_symmetry.space_group_name_H-M   'P 1'
#
loop_
_entity.id
_entity.type
_entity.pdbx_description
1 polymer ?
#
loop_
_entity_poly.entity_id
_entity_poly.type
_entity_poly.pdbx_seq_one_letter_code
_entity_poly.pdbx_strand_id
1 'polypeptide(L)'
;MNSLAVDLTAIDEAALAALALIADAAIKGAALIVAVALVVRCCGWASAAWRHLVWLTATVMLAALPVFSLALPAWSVLPKSKLTWIVRTDVAVDRAQHVDADFREETASGPVPKHVPIGAAHTPDTLPARQTLDAEFATVGNGEPTAQRPDPLRTLVAHWPTGVLGVWLAGVHAVLGRWLAGTVSLARLRHRSQLVTAGPVFDGFIRLAARMGMRRHVLLLVSGERQMPMQW
;
A
#
# COMPACT_ATOMS: atom_id res chain seq x y z
N MET A 1 14.77 -18.48 -26.10
CA MET A 1 13.43 -18.80 -25.55
C MET A 1 13.34 -18.58 -24.03
N ASN A 2 14.42 -18.72 -23.25
CA ASN A 2 14.37 -18.53 -21.79
C ASN A 2 14.05 -17.10 -21.32
N SER A 3 14.32 -16.07 -22.13
CA SER A 3 14.05 -14.66 -21.75
C SER A 3 12.55 -14.36 -21.57
N LEU A 4 11.68 -14.96 -22.39
CA LEU A 4 10.23 -14.68 -22.32
C LEU A 4 9.56 -15.34 -21.10
N ALA A 5 10.08 -16.49 -20.66
CA ALA A 5 9.57 -17.16 -19.47
C ALA A 5 9.89 -16.39 -18.18
N VAL A 6 11.08 -15.77 -18.12
CA VAL A 6 11.50 -14.93 -16.98
C VAL A 6 10.63 -13.68 -16.87
N ASP A 7 10.28 -13.04 -18.00
CA ASP A 7 9.45 -11.84 -17.99
C ASP A 7 8.02 -12.11 -17.49
N LEU A 8 7.42 -13.25 -17.82
CA LEU A 8 6.08 -13.61 -17.35
C LEU A 8 6.04 -13.83 -15.82
N THR A 9 7.03 -14.52 -15.26
CA THR A 9 7.11 -14.72 -13.80
C THR A 9 7.29 -13.42 -13.03
N ALA A 10 8.05 -12.47 -13.58
CA ALA A 10 8.26 -11.16 -12.96
C ALA A 10 6.97 -10.31 -12.93
N ILE A 11 6.12 -10.43 -13.96
CA ILE A 11 4.83 -9.73 -14.03
C ILE A 11 3.86 -10.30 -12.98
N ASP A 12 3.80 -11.62 -12.82
CA ASP A 12 2.92 -12.27 -11.83
C ASP A 12 3.30 -11.91 -10.39
N GLU A 13 4.59 -11.89 -10.06
CA GLU A 13 5.07 -11.46 -8.73
C GLU A 13 4.72 -10.00 -8.44
N ALA A 14 4.92 -9.11 -9.42
CA ALA A 14 4.57 -7.69 -9.29
C ALA A 14 3.06 -7.49 -9.12
N ALA A 15 2.24 -8.25 -9.86
CA ALA A 15 0.79 -8.21 -9.78
C ALA A 15 0.29 -8.70 -8.41
N LEU A 16 0.83 -9.81 -7.90
CA LEU A 16 0.53 -10.33 -6.56
C LEU A 16 0.90 -9.33 -5.46
N ALA A 17 2.08 -8.70 -5.57
CA ALA A 17 2.52 -7.68 -4.62
C ALA A 17 1.61 -6.44 -4.65
N ALA A 18 1.21 -5.98 -5.84
CA ALA A 18 0.28 -4.87 -6.00
C ALA A 18 -1.11 -5.20 -5.44
N LEU A 19 -1.63 -6.41 -5.69
CA LEU A 19 -2.91 -6.88 -5.18
C LEU A 19 -2.90 -6.93 -3.64
N ALA A 20 -1.82 -7.46 -3.04
CA ALA A 20 -1.65 -7.51 -1.59
C ALA A 20 -1.62 -6.10 -0.98
N LEU A 21 -0.94 -5.15 -1.63
CA LEU A 21 -0.89 -3.76 -1.19
C LEU A 21 -2.28 -3.08 -1.26
N ILE A 22 -3.01 -3.30 -2.35
CA ILE A 22 -4.38 -2.77 -2.51
C ILE A 22 -5.32 -3.39 -1.47
N ALA A 23 -5.23 -4.71 -1.24
CA ALA A 23 -6.05 -5.40 -0.26
C ALA A 23 -5.80 -4.89 1.17
N ASP A 24 -4.53 -4.73 1.57
CA ASP A 24 -4.16 -4.17 2.87
C ASP A 24 -4.68 -2.72 3.04
N ALA A 25 -4.53 -1.89 2.00
CA ALA A 25 -5.08 -0.53 1.99
C ALA A 25 -6.62 -0.52 2.11
N ALA A 26 -7.30 -1.43 1.40
CA ALA A 26 -8.76 -1.55 1.43
C ALA A 26 -9.27 -1.98 2.82
N ILE A 27 -8.62 -2.95 3.47
CA ILE A 27 -8.98 -3.41 4.82
C ILE A 27 -8.79 -2.28 5.84
N LYS A 28 -7.65 -1.58 5.78
CA LYS A 28 -7.38 -0.43 6.66
C LYS A 28 -8.39 0.71 6.43
N GLY A 29 -8.71 0.99 5.17
CA GLY A 29 -9.74 1.97 4.80
C GLY A 29 -11.12 1.60 5.33
N ALA A 30 -11.53 0.33 5.19
CA ALA A 30 -12.80 -0.17 5.71
C ALA A 30 -12.89 -0.06 7.24
N ALA A 31 -11.83 -0.47 7.96
CA ALA A 31 -11.76 -0.35 9.42
C ALA A 31 -11.89 1.11 9.89
N LEU A 32 -11.23 2.04 9.19
CA LEU A 32 -11.35 3.47 9.46
C LEU A 32 -12.79 3.98 9.25
N ILE A 33 -13.45 3.60 8.15
CA ILE A 33 -14.84 3.98 7.87
C ILE A 33 -15.78 3.48 8.96
N VAL A 34 -15.61 2.22 9.41
CA VAL A 34 -16.41 1.65 10.50
C VAL A 34 -16.21 2.43 11.81
N ALA A 35 -14.95 2.75 12.16
CA ALA A 35 -14.65 3.54 13.35
C ALA A 35 -15.25 4.95 13.29
N VAL A 36 -15.15 5.63 12.15
CA VAL A 36 -15.79 6.94 11.91
C VAL A 36 -17.31 6.82 12.04
N ALA A 37 -17.92 5.81 11.43
CA ALA A 37 -19.37 5.61 11.47
C ALA A 37 -19.87 5.40 12.91
N LEU A 38 -19.12 4.65 13.73
CA LEU A 38 -19.37 4.50 15.17
C LEU A 38 -19.32 5.85 15.90
N VAL A 39 -18.28 6.66 15.66
CA VAL A 39 -18.16 8.00 16.27
C VAL A 39 -19.32 8.92 15.85
N VAL A 40 -19.68 8.93 14.56
CA VAL A 40 -20.85 9.69 14.05
C VAL A 40 -22.13 9.24 14.76
N ARG A 41 -22.32 7.92 14.91
CA ARG A 41 -23.54 7.36 15.50
C ARG A 41 -23.64 7.65 17.01
N CYS A 42 -22.52 7.64 17.72
CA CYS A 42 -22.44 8.08 19.11
C CYS A 42 -22.69 9.60 19.27
N CYS A 43 -22.44 10.41 18.23
CA CYS A 43 -22.65 11.86 18.24
C CYS A 43 -24.10 12.30 17.92
N GLY A 44 -25.09 11.41 18.05
CA GLY A 44 -26.47 11.59 17.55
C GLY A 44 -27.22 12.84 18.03
N TRP A 45 -26.74 13.57 19.04
CA TRP A 45 -27.40 14.74 19.62
C TRP A 45 -26.73 16.08 19.26
N ALA A 46 -25.72 16.06 18.40
CA ALA A 46 -24.90 17.23 18.11
C ALA A 46 -25.44 18.09 16.95
N SER A 47 -25.24 19.41 17.09
CA SER A 47 -25.54 20.47 16.11
C SER A 47 -25.07 20.13 14.69
N ALA A 48 -25.72 20.67 13.66
CA ALA A 48 -25.34 20.52 12.25
C ALA A 48 -23.84 20.80 12.00
N ALA A 49 -23.25 21.75 12.73
CA ALA A 49 -21.81 22.04 12.67
C ALA A 49 -20.93 20.83 13.06
N TRP A 50 -21.36 20.03 14.03
CA TRP A 50 -20.65 18.83 14.46
C TRP A 50 -20.69 17.74 13.40
N ARG A 51 -21.81 17.60 12.68
CA ARG A 51 -21.91 16.64 11.56
C ARG A 51 -20.91 16.99 10.46
N HIS A 52 -20.82 18.26 10.08
CA HIS A 52 -19.82 18.70 9.10
C HIS A 52 -18.39 18.53 9.61
N LEU A 53 -18.14 18.77 10.90
CA LEU A 53 -16.82 18.55 11.50
C LEU A 53 -16.44 17.08 11.44
N VAL A 54 -17.32 16.16 11.84
CA VAL A 54 -17.03 14.72 11.80
C VAL A 54 -16.84 14.23 10.37
N TRP A 55 -17.66 14.67 9.42
CA TRP A 55 -17.45 14.35 7.99
C TRP A 55 -16.10 14.84 7.48
N LEU A 56 -15.67 16.02 7.90
CA LEU A 56 -14.40 16.59 7.48
C LEU A 56 -13.22 15.89 8.14
N THR A 57 -13.30 15.62 9.45
CA THR A 57 -12.29 14.82 10.16
C THR A 57 -12.17 13.44 9.56
N ALA A 58 -13.28 12.78 9.21
CA ALA A 58 -13.27 11.49 8.52
C ALA A 58 -12.57 11.57 7.16
N THR A 59 -12.89 12.59 6.35
CA THR A 59 -12.26 12.81 5.05
C THR A 59 -10.76 13.06 5.20
N VAL A 60 -10.36 13.84 6.21
CA VAL A 60 -8.95 14.11 6.52
C VAL A 60 -8.23 12.86 7.02
N MET A 61 -8.85 12.03 7.86
CA MET A 61 -8.27 10.77 8.34
C MET A 61 -8.13 9.74 7.21
N LEU A 62 -9.15 9.65 6.34
CA LEU A 62 -9.12 8.79 5.14
C LEU A 62 -8.02 9.25 4.18
N ALA A 63 -7.87 10.57 4.02
CA ALA A 63 -6.75 11.14 3.31
C ALA A 63 -5.44 10.77 4.03
N ALA A 64 -5.26 11.00 5.33
CA ALA A 64 -3.99 10.76 6.03
C ALA A 64 -3.53 9.29 6.06
N LEU A 65 -4.41 8.33 5.74
CA LEU A 65 -4.16 6.89 5.84
C LEU A 65 -2.93 6.34 5.09
N PRO A 66 -2.60 6.72 3.83
CA PRO A 66 -1.39 6.28 3.15
C PRO A 66 -0.13 6.85 3.81
N VAL A 67 -0.17 8.07 4.37
CA VAL A 67 0.95 8.63 5.14
C VAL A 67 1.15 7.84 6.42
N PHE A 68 0.07 7.51 7.14
CA PHE A 68 0.17 6.65 8.31
C PHE A 68 0.68 5.26 7.95
N SER A 69 0.34 4.72 6.78
CA SER A 69 0.87 3.43 6.33
C SER A 69 2.37 3.46 6.03
N LEU A 70 2.93 4.62 5.65
CA LEU A 70 4.36 4.82 5.46
C LEU A 70 5.08 5.11 6.79
N ALA A 71 4.41 5.82 7.71
CA ALA A 71 4.97 6.23 9.00
C ALA A 71 4.90 5.13 10.07
N LEU A 72 3.93 4.23 9.97
CA LEU A 72 3.87 3.04 10.82
C LEU A 72 4.98 2.09 10.35
N PRO A 73 6.05 1.88 11.15
CA PRO A 73 7.02 0.85 10.84
C PRO A 73 6.23 -0.44 10.73
N ALA A 74 6.32 -1.14 9.59
CA ALA A 74 5.56 -2.34 9.30
C ALA A 74 5.44 -3.16 10.58
N TRP A 75 4.27 -3.09 11.22
CA TRP A 75 4.04 -3.65 12.54
C TRP A 75 3.99 -5.16 12.31
N SER A 76 5.18 -5.74 12.25
CA SER A 76 5.46 -7.16 12.16
C SER A 76 5.21 -7.75 13.54
N VAL A 77 3.98 -7.57 14.03
CA VAL A 77 3.51 -8.17 15.28
C VAL A 77 3.37 -9.68 15.10
N LEU A 78 3.35 -10.19 13.86
CA LEU A 78 3.60 -11.61 13.60
C LEU A 78 5.11 -11.88 13.58
N PRO A 79 5.65 -12.65 14.55
CA PRO A 79 7.02 -13.09 14.49
C PRO A 79 7.22 -13.89 13.20
N LYS A 80 8.18 -13.45 12.37
CA LYS A 80 8.50 -14.05 11.06
C LYS A 80 8.74 -15.57 11.14
N SER A 81 9.08 -16.08 12.32
CA SER A 81 9.25 -17.51 12.60
C SER A 81 7.99 -18.37 12.44
N LYS A 82 6.79 -17.77 12.44
CA LYS A 82 5.53 -18.52 12.26
C LYS A 82 4.92 -18.41 10.87
N LEU A 83 5.51 -17.71 9.91
CA LEU A 83 4.98 -17.68 8.53
C LEU A 83 5.74 -18.61 7.55
N THR A 84 6.86 -19.18 7.98
CA THR A 84 7.69 -20.07 7.15
C THR A 84 6.98 -21.37 6.78
N TRP A 85 5.91 -21.76 7.48
CA TRP A 85 5.17 -22.99 7.16
C TRP A 85 4.13 -22.83 6.04
N ILE A 86 3.69 -21.60 5.71
CA ILE A 86 2.63 -21.39 4.71
C ILE A 86 3.19 -21.35 3.27
N VAL A 87 4.45 -20.98 3.08
CA VAL A 87 5.03 -20.79 1.73
C VAL A 87 5.72 -22.07 1.19
N ARG A 88 5.72 -23.18 1.95
CA ARG A 88 6.45 -24.41 1.54
C ARG A 88 5.61 -25.45 0.80
N THR A 89 4.40 -25.12 0.35
CA THR A 89 3.53 -26.07 -0.35
C THR A 89 3.79 -26.21 -1.85
N ASP A 90 4.48 -25.27 -2.51
CA ASP A 90 4.54 -25.28 -3.98
C ASP A 90 5.80 -25.96 -4.56
N VAL A 91 6.87 -26.14 -3.80
CA VAL A 91 8.11 -26.77 -4.33
C VAL A 91 8.09 -28.31 -4.25
N ALA A 92 7.13 -28.89 -3.52
CA ALA A 92 7.01 -30.35 -3.41
C ALA A 92 6.27 -30.98 -4.60
N VAL A 93 5.48 -30.21 -5.36
CA VAL A 93 4.70 -30.74 -6.49
C VAL A 93 5.56 -30.89 -7.75
N ASP A 94 6.55 -30.01 -7.97
CA ASP A 94 7.40 -30.07 -9.16
C ASP A 94 8.47 -31.18 -9.08
N ARG A 95 8.93 -31.51 -7.87
CA ARG A 95 9.91 -32.60 -7.68
C ARG A 95 9.30 -34.00 -7.88
N ALA A 96 8.01 -34.17 -7.68
CA ALA A 96 7.34 -35.44 -7.96
C ALA A 96 7.20 -35.71 -9.46
N GLN A 97 7.10 -34.67 -10.30
CA GLN A 97 6.94 -34.84 -11.74
C GLN A 97 8.27 -35.12 -12.49
N HIS A 98 9.42 -34.76 -11.92
CA HIS A 98 10.72 -35.04 -12.54
C HIS A 98 11.31 -36.42 -12.19
N VAL A 99 10.78 -37.14 -11.19
CA VAL A 99 11.31 -38.46 -10.80
C VAL A 99 10.68 -39.61 -11.61
N ASP A 100 9.49 -39.43 -12.18
CA ASP A 100 8.83 -40.46 -13.00
C ASP A 100 9.25 -40.48 -14.48
N ALA A 101 10.02 -39.48 -14.95
CA ALA A 101 10.50 -39.44 -16.33
C ALA A 101 11.77 -40.27 -16.56
N ASP A 102 12.57 -40.53 -15.52
CA ASP A 102 13.88 -41.18 -15.65
C ASP A 102 13.83 -42.71 -15.45
N PHE A 103 12.70 -43.25 -14.99
CA PHE A 103 12.55 -44.69 -14.68
C PHE A 103 11.87 -45.53 -15.76
N ARG A 104 11.58 -44.97 -16.96
CA ARG A 104 10.81 -45.67 -18.01
C ARG A 104 11.63 -46.11 -19.24
N GLU A 105 12.96 -46.17 -19.13
CA GLU A 105 13.81 -46.58 -20.27
C GLU A 105 14.70 -47.82 -20.04
N GLU A 106 14.41 -48.65 -19.04
CA GLU A 106 15.16 -49.90 -18.82
C GLU A 106 14.26 -51.14 -18.66
N THR A 107 13.37 -51.39 -19.62
CA THR A 107 12.80 -52.74 -19.80
C THR A 107 12.21 -52.95 -21.20
N ALA A 108 13.05 -53.33 -22.18
CA ALA A 108 12.68 -54.28 -23.25
C ALA A 108 13.80 -54.44 -24.30
N SER A 109 14.67 -55.44 -24.14
CA SER A 109 14.93 -56.50 -25.14
C SER A 109 16.29 -57.16 -24.90
N GLY A 110 16.29 -58.49 -24.75
CA GLY A 110 17.48 -59.33 -24.88
C GLY A 110 18.03 -59.36 -26.32
N PRO A 111 19.04 -60.19 -26.66
CA PRO A 111 19.22 -61.56 -26.18
C PRO A 111 20.62 -61.89 -25.64
N VAL A 112 20.64 -62.95 -24.83
CA VAL A 112 21.80 -63.69 -24.32
C VAL A 112 22.76 -64.15 -25.43
N PRO A 113 24.08 -63.98 -25.25
CA PRO A 113 25.06 -64.96 -25.71
C PRO A 113 25.75 -65.69 -24.54
N LYS A 114 25.90 -66.99 -24.72
CA LYS A 114 26.59 -67.96 -23.86
C LYS A 114 28.11 -67.92 -24.09
N HIS A 115 28.86 -68.21 -23.01
CA HIS A 115 30.30 -68.59 -22.91
C HIS A 115 31.30 -67.45 -23.21
N VAL A 116 32.32 -67.20 -22.37
CA VAL A 116 33.54 -68.02 -22.16
C VAL A 116 34.14 -67.78 -20.75
N PRO A 117 34.60 -68.82 -20.02
CA PRO A 117 35.47 -68.69 -18.85
C PRO A 117 36.95 -68.89 -19.21
N ILE A 118 37.85 -68.55 -18.26
CA ILE A 118 39.33 -68.76 -18.22
C ILE A 118 40.10 -67.58 -18.85
N GLY A 119 41.07 -66.91 -18.24
CA GLY A 119 41.88 -67.11 -17.03
C GLY A 119 43.20 -66.32 -17.20
N ALA A 120 43.94 -66.09 -16.10
CA ALA A 120 45.23 -65.39 -15.96
C ALA A 120 45.16 -63.85 -15.98
N ALA A 121 45.43 -63.12 -14.90
CA ALA A 121 46.68 -62.98 -14.13
C ALA A 121 47.85 -62.43 -14.98
N HIS A 122 48.57 -61.44 -14.42
CA HIS A 122 49.69 -60.61 -14.94
C HIS A 122 49.21 -59.23 -15.42
N THR A 123 49.73 -58.07 -14.99
CA THR A 123 50.89 -57.71 -14.15
C THR A 123 50.73 -56.21 -13.79
N PRO A 124 51.25 -55.74 -12.65
CA PRO A 124 51.36 -54.32 -12.34
C PRO A 124 52.67 -53.76 -12.92
N ASP A 125 52.58 -52.71 -13.74
CA ASP A 125 53.66 -51.79 -14.10
C ASP A 125 53.10 -50.80 -15.14
N THR A 126 53.46 -49.54 -15.31
CA THR A 126 54.26 -48.57 -14.57
C THR A 126 54.28 -47.34 -15.50
N LEU A 127 53.86 -46.18 -14.98
CA LEU A 127 54.23 -44.81 -15.42
C LEU A 127 53.64 -44.26 -16.75
N PRO A 128 53.85 -42.97 -17.08
CA PRO A 128 53.32 -41.79 -16.37
C PRO A 128 52.78 -40.75 -17.38
N ALA A 129 51.62 -40.14 -17.16
CA ALA A 129 51.28 -38.92 -17.90
C ALA A 129 50.19 -38.12 -17.19
N ARG A 130 50.58 -37.49 -16.08
CA ARG A 130 49.90 -36.31 -15.56
C ARG A 130 50.18 -35.17 -16.53
N GLN A 131 49.52 -35.16 -17.68
CA GLN A 131 49.47 -34.00 -18.57
C GLN A 131 48.55 -32.98 -17.92
N THR A 132 49.18 -32.03 -17.25
CA THR A 132 48.65 -30.73 -16.88
C THR A 132 48.09 -30.04 -18.12
N LEU A 133 46.80 -30.23 -18.38
CA LEU A 133 46.02 -29.49 -19.37
C LEU A 133 45.13 -28.44 -18.67
N ASP A 134 45.62 -27.90 -17.56
CA ASP A 134 44.91 -26.94 -16.68
C ASP A 134 45.57 -25.54 -16.65
N ALA A 135 46.50 -25.24 -17.57
CA ALA A 135 47.22 -23.97 -17.58
C ALA A 135 46.98 -23.10 -18.83
N GLU A 136 45.92 -23.38 -19.61
CA GLU A 136 45.51 -22.57 -20.77
C GLU A 136 44.03 -22.17 -20.70
N PHE A 137 43.56 -21.82 -19.50
CA PHE A 137 42.33 -21.04 -19.33
C PHE A 137 42.55 -19.80 -18.44
N ALA A 138 43.80 -19.38 -18.29
CA ALA A 138 44.19 -18.23 -17.48
C ALA A 138 44.25 -16.93 -18.29
N THR A 139 43.26 -16.67 -19.15
CA THR A 139 42.92 -15.29 -19.54
C THR A 139 41.45 -15.23 -19.99
N VAL A 140 40.53 -15.66 -19.12
CA VAL A 140 39.20 -15.05 -19.13
C VAL A 140 39.45 -13.57 -18.85
N GLY A 141 39.45 -12.80 -19.92
CA GLY A 141 39.72 -11.37 -19.88
C GLY A 141 38.87 -10.77 -18.77
N ASN A 142 39.51 -9.94 -17.94
CA ASN A 142 38.82 -8.93 -17.16
C ASN A 142 38.06 -8.06 -18.17
N GLY A 143 36.91 -8.55 -18.62
CA GLY A 143 35.99 -7.80 -19.45
C GLY A 143 35.72 -6.55 -18.66
N GLU A 144 36.18 -5.42 -19.20
CA GLU A 144 35.90 -4.12 -18.62
C GLU A 144 34.42 -4.12 -18.22
N PRO A 145 34.10 -3.85 -16.94
CA PRO A 145 32.73 -3.87 -16.47
C PRO A 145 31.94 -2.98 -17.41
N THR A 146 31.20 -3.62 -18.31
CA THR A 146 30.56 -2.93 -19.42
C THR A 146 29.58 -1.98 -18.75
N ALA A 147 29.91 -0.69 -18.77
CA ALA A 147 29.23 0.32 -17.98
C ALA A 147 27.74 0.21 -18.29
N GLN A 148 27.02 -0.41 -17.36
CA GLN A 148 25.64 -0.81 -17.57
C GLN A 148 24.86 0.48 -17.67
N ARG A 149 24.47 0.86 -18.89
CA ARG A 149 23.84 2.14 -19.17
C ARG A 149 22.57 2.19 -18.31
N PRO A 150 22.43 3.16 -17.39
CA PRO A 150 21.26 3.22 -16.53
C PRO A 150 20.04 3.38 -17.42
N ASP A 151 19.15 2.38 -17.36
CA ASP A 151 17.94 2.34 -18.14
C ASP A 151 17.01 3.47 -17.66
N PRO A 152 16.74 4.50 -18.49
CA PRO A 152 15.98 5.68 -18.07
C PRO A 152 14.53 5.34 -17.69
N LEU A 153 14.01 4.21 -18.17
CA LEU A 153 12.68 3.74 -17.78
C LEU A 153 12.68 3.26 -16.32
N ARG A 154 13.78 2.66 -15.86
CA ARG A 154 13.93 2.17 -14.48
C ARG A 154 14.00 3.31 -13.47
N THR A 155 14.65 4.42 -13.82
CA THR A 155 14.69 5.60 -12.95
C THR A 155 13.34 6.29 -12.88
N LEU A 156 12.61 6.43 -13.99
CA LEU A 156 11.27 7.02 -13.98
C LEU A 156 10.29 6.20 -13.12
N VAL A 157 10.30 4.87 -13.26
CA VAL A 157 9.47 3.97 -12.45
C VAL A 157 9.91 3.94 -10.98
N ALA A 158 11.17 4.25 -10.66
CA ALA A 158 11.59 4.38 -9.28
C ALA A 158 11.06 5.66 -8.57
N HIS A 159 10.77 6.73 -9.32
CA HIS A 159 10.47 8.05 -8.74
C HIS A 159 8.98 8.45 -8.81
N TRP A 160 8.14 7.74 -9.58
CA TRP A 160 6.71 8.03 -9.65
C TRP A 160 5.98 8.04 -8.28
N PRO A 161 6.32 7.17 -7.30
CA PRO A 161 5.62 7.18 -6.01
C PRO A 161 5.82 8.50 -5.27
N THR A 162 7.02 9.08 -5.37
CA THR A 162 7.37 10.38 -4.77
C THR A 162 6.58 11.52 -5.39
N GLY A 163 6.41 11.50 -6.72
CA GLY A 163 5.59 12.48 -7.43
C GLY A 163 4.11 12.41 -7.04
N VAL A 164 3.55 11.20 -7.00
CA VAL A 164 2.16 10.98 -6.56
C VAL A 164 1.95 11.43 -5.13
N LEU A 165 2.88 11.11 -4.23
CA LEU A 165 2.82 11.55 -2.82
C LEU A 165 2.88 13.08 -2.70
N GLY A 166 3.72 13.74 -3.51
CA GLY A 166 3.83 15.20 -3.52
C GLY A 166 2.53 15.90 -3.96
N VAL A 167 1.95 15.45 -5.08
CA VAL A 167 0.65 15.97 -5.56
C VAL A 167 -0.46 15.71 -4.54
N TRP A 168 -0.45 14.52 -3.95
CA TRP A 168 -1.41 14.12 -2.94
C TRP A 168 -1.32 14.98 -1.67
N LEU A 169 -0.10 15.23 -1.15
CA LEU A 169 0.13 16.11 0.01
C LEU A 169 -0.30 17.55 -0.26
N ALA A 170 -0.05 18.06 -1.46
CA ALA A 170 -0.49 19.39 -1.88
C ALA A 170 -2.03 19.50 -1.86
N GLY A 171 -2.73 18.47 -2.35
CA GLY A 171 -4.19 18.38 -2.28
C GLY A 171 -4.73 18.40 -0.85
N VAL A 172 -4.12 17.62 0.05
CA VAL A 172 -4.49 17.62 1.48
C VAL A 172 -4.30 19.00 2.11
N HIS A 173 -3.17 19.65 1.86
CA HIS A 173 -2.91 20.99 2.40
C HIS A 173 -3.90 22.02 1.88
N ALA A 174 -4.27 21.96 0.61
CA ALA A 174 -5.27 22.87 0.03
C ALA A 174 -6.63 22.72 0.71
N VAL A 175 -7.08 21.48 0.94
CA VAL A 175 -8.35 21.19 1.63
C VAL A 175 -8.30 21.63 3.10
N LEU A 176 -7.21 21.31 3.81
CA LEU A 176 -7.04 21.70 5.21
C LEU A 176 -7.00 23.22 5.36
N GLY A 177 -6.26 23.90 4.49
CA GLY A 177 -6.13 25.36 4.49
C GLY A 177 -7.47 26.04 4.27
N ARG A 178 -8.29 25.55 3.32
CA ARG A 178 -9.64 26.06 3.09
C ARG A 178 -10.55 25.86 4.31
N TRP A 179 -10.47 24.70 4.97
CA TRP A 179 -11.25 24.45 6.19
C TRP A 179 -10.83 25.38 7.34
N LEU A 180 -9.53 25.50 7.57
CA LEU A 180 -8.97 26.35 8.62
C LEU A 180 -9.33 27.83 8.37
N ALA A 181 -9.30 28.27 7.11
CA ALA A 181 -9.74 29.61 6.74
C ALA A 181 -11.23 29.82 7.09
N GLY A 182 -12.08 28.81 6.87
CA GLY A 182 -13.50 28.85 7.24
C GLY A 182 -13.72 28.95 8.75
N THR A 183 -13.01 28.14 9.56
CA THR A 183 -13.14 28.18 11.03
C THR A 183 -12.58 29.47 11.62
N VAL A 184 -11.43 29.95 11.13
CA VAL A 184 -10.86 31.24 11.53
C VAL A 184 -11.78 32.40 11.11
N SER A 185 -12.40 32.33 9.93
CA SER A 185 -13.37 33.33 9.48
C SER A 185 -14.59 33.36 10.40
N LEU A 186 -15.16 32.20 10.74
CA LEU A 186 -16.28 32.08 11.69
C LEU A 186 -15.90 32.54 13.09
N ALA A 187 -14.72 32.18 13.58
CA ALA A 187 -14.21 32.60 14.88
C ALA A 187 -14.02 34.12 14.92
N ARG A 188 -13.41 34.70 13.88
CA ARG A 188 -13.30 36.15 13.73
C ARG A 188 -14.66 36.83 13.67
N LEU A 189 -15.63 36.25 12.96
CA LEU A 189 -16.98 36.79 12.88
C LEU A 189 -17.69 36.75 14.24
N ARG A 190 -17.55 35.64 14.98
CA ARG A 190 -18.07 35.52 16.35
C ARG A 190 -17.41 36.53 17.29
N HIS A 191 -16.10 36.73 17.20
CA HIS A 191 -15.38 37.70 18.03
C HIS A 191 -15.71 39.16 17.69
N ARG A 192 -16.06 39.46 16.43
CA ARG A 192 -16.48 40.81 16.00
C ARG A 192 -17.96 41.09 16.21
N SER A 193 -18.78 40.05 16.37
CA SER A 193 -20.21 40.22 16.56
C SER A 193 -20.51 40.58 18.00
N GLN A 194 -21.29 41.63 18.21
CA GLN A 194 -21.74 42.00 19.54
C GLN A 194 -23.02 41.21 19.87
N LEU A 195 -23.04 40.63 21.06
CA LEU A 195 -24.24 39.98 21.58
C LEU A 195 -25.24 41.06 21.97
N VAL A 196 -26.40 41.06 21.32
CA VAL A 196 -27.49 41.99 21.66
C VAL A 196 -28.36 41.32 22.71
N THR A 197 -28.20 41.72 23.97
CA THR A 197 -28.97 41.19 25.10
C THR A 197 -30.19 42.02 25.44
N ALA A 198 -30.33 43.23 24.89
CA ALA A 198 -31.42 44.14 25.21
C ALA A 198 -31.75 45.08 24.04
N GLY A 199 -32.95 45.66 24.06
CA GLY A 199 -33.41 46.67 23.11
C GLY A 199 -34.61 46.23 22.28
N PRO A 200 -35.25 47.18 21.57
CA PRO A 200 -36.54 46.94 20.89
C PRO A 200 -36.47 45.85 19.81
N VAL A 201 -35.31 45.68 19.18
CA VAL A 201 -35.06 44.61 18.19
C VAL A 201 -35.03 43.24 18.87
N PHE A 202 -34.36 43.13 20.03
CA PHE A 202 -34.30 41.90 20.81
C PHE A 202 -35.70 41.52 21.32
N ASP A 203 -36.47 42.49 21.82
CA ASP A 203 -37.84 42.26 22.27
C ASP A 203 -38.76 41.79 21.13
N GLY A 204 -38.62 42.40 19.95
CA GLY A 204 -39.33 41.97 18.75
C GLY A 204 -39.00 40.53 18.36
N PHE A 205 -37.72 40.17 18.41
CA PHE A 205 -37.25 38.81 18.14
C PHE A 205 -37.80 37.80 19.15
N ILE A 206 -37.75 38.09 20.45
CA ILE A 206 -38.27 37.19 21.50
C ILE A 206 -39.78 36.96 21.33
N ARG A 207 -40.55 38.02 21.03
CA ARG A 207 -41.99 37.88 20.74
C ARG A 207 -42.26 36.99 19.53
N LEU A 208 -41.49 37.15 18.45
CA LEU A 208 -41.62 36.33 17.25
C LEU A 208 -41.23 34.87 17.52
N ALA A 209 -40.13 34.64 18.25
CA ALA A 209 -39.65 33.33 18.64
C ALA A 209 -40.68 32.58 19.51
N ALA A 210 -41.31 33.28 20.45
CA ALA A 210 -42.40 32.75 21.26
C ALA A 210 -43.62 32.37 20.41
N ARG A 211 -44.01 33.22 19.44
CA ARG A 211 -45.11 32.92 18.50
C ARG A 211 -44.83 31.71 17.62
N MET A 212 -43.57 31.52 17.22
CA MET A 212 -43.16 30.36 16.42
C MET A 212 -42.91 29.09 17.27
N GLY A 213 -43.11 29.14 18.60
CA GLY A 213 -42.91 27.99 19.47
C GLY A 213 -41.46 27.50 19.55
N MET A 214 -40.48 28.36 19.26
CA MET A 214 -39.08 27.98 19.30
C MET A 214 -38.63 27.72 20.75
N ARG A 215 -38.35 26.46 21.07
CA ARG A 215 -37.87 26.04 22.40
C ARG A 215 -36.36 26.21 22.60
N ARG A 216 -35.61 26.47 21.53
CA ARG A 216 -34.14 26.58 21.57
C ARG A 216 -33.74 28.04 21.81
N HIS A 217 -32.81 28.26 22.74
CA HIS A 217 -32.21 29.59 22.93
C HIS A 217 -31.46 30.01 21.66
N VAL A 218 -31.98 31.04 20.99
CA VAL A 218 -31.33 31.66 19.82
C VAL A 218 -30.67 32.95 20.29
N LEU A 219 -29.35 33.05 20.11
CA LEU A 219 -28.58 34.25 20.43
C LEU A 219 -28.60 35.19 19.23
N LEU A 220 -29.07 36.42 19.43
CA LEU A 220 -29.04 37.46 18.40
C LEU A 220 -27.68 38.14 18.41
N LEU A 221 -26.93 37.95 17.33
CA LEU A 221 -25.62 38.56 17.10
C LEU A 221 -25.78 39.64 16.02
N VAL A 222 -25.34 40.87 16.31
CA VAL A 222 -25.37 41.98 15.36
C VAL A 222 -23.94 42.33 14.93
N SER A 223 -23.76 42.49 13.62
CA SER A 223 -22.51 42.94 13.00
C SER A 223 -22.81 44.15 12.11
N GLY A 224 -22.02 45.21 12.26
CA GLY A 224 -22.16 46.44 11.46
C GLY A 224 -21.54 46.35 10.06
N GLU A 225 -20.75 45.31 9.76
CA GLU A 225 -19.95 45.25 8.52
C GLU A 225 -20.67 44.61 7.31
N ARG A 226 -21.83 43.95 7.50
CA ARG A 226 -22.58 43.34 6.39
C ARG A 226 -24.08 43.49 6.54
N GLN A 227 -24.67 44.29 5.65
CA GLN A 227 -26.10 44.16 5.33
C GLN A 227 -26.29 42.82 4.59
N MET A 228 -26.92 41.85 5.25
CA MET A 228 -27.41 40.67 4.54
C MET A 228 -28.57 41.11 3.66
N PRO A 229 -28.52 40.91 2.33
CA PRO A 229 -29.66 41.18 1.48
C PRO A 229 -30.77 40.20 1.87
N MET A 230 -31.80 40.70 2.54
CA MET A 230 -33.05 39.96 2.62
C MET A 230 -33.69 40.05 1.24
N GLN A 231 -33.77 38.91 0.55
CA GLN A 231 -34.63 38.77 -0.61
C GLN A 231 -36.05 38.58 -0.05
N TRP A 232 -36.90 39.56 -0.32
CA TRP A 232 -38.29 39.63 0.11
C TRP A 232 -39.16 38.82 -0.85
#